data_AF-F9VPE6-F1
#
_entry.id   AF-F9VPE6-F1
#
_cell.length_a   1.000
_cell.length_b   1.000
_cell.length_c   1.000
_cell.angle_alpha   90.00
_cell.angle_beta   90.00
_cell.angle_gamma   90.00
#
_symmetry.space_group_name_H-M   'P 1'
#
loop_
_entity.id
_entity.type
_entity.pdbx_description
1 polymer ?
#
loop_
_entity_poly.entity_id
_entity_poly.type
_entity_poly.pdbx_seq_one_letter_code
_entity_poly.pdbx_strand_id
1 'polypeptide(L)'
;MDEKKLISLTLRIGIAISSSLVILGLLLFLVTNSNYNIYNFNTSNLNLLNYSNPLTIILYGIIALISIPFLVVSEQIIIYLLEKDKIYLIISVLVFTIMVFAILIMPKIIIH
;
A
#
# COMPACT_ATOMS: atom_id res chain seq x y z
N MET A 1 0.79 1.60 -26.65
CA MET A 1 1.62 1.63 -25.42
C MET A 1 1.42 0.27 -24.77
N ASP A 2 2.47 -0.54 -24.59
CA ASP A 2 2.31 -1.92 -24.14
C ASP A 2 1.70 -1.96 -22.73
N GLU A 3 0.47 -2.46 -22.62
CA GLU A 3 -0.29 -2.55 -21.36
C GLU A 3 0.49 -3.26 -20.26
N LYS A 4 1.15 -4.37 -20.63
CA LYS A 4 2.03 -5.13 -19.73
C LYS A 4 3.17 -4.28 -19.19
N LYS A 5 3.69 -3.35 -19.99
CA LYS A 5 4.77 -2.45 -19.59
C LYS A 5 4.27 -1.40 -18.61
N LEU A 6 3.06 -0.89 -18.79
CA LEU A 6 2.44 0.05 -17.86
C LEU A 6 2.22 -0.58 -16.49
N ILE A 7 1.54 -1.73 -16.45
CA ILE A 7 1.28 -2.45 -15.20
C ILE A 7 2.60 -2.79 -14.48
N SER A 8 3.59 -3.31 -15.21
CA SER A 8 4.90 -3.65 -14.64
C SER A 8 5.62 -2.43 -14.06
N LEU A 9 5.51 -1.27 -14.71
CA LEU A 9 6.15 -0.04 -14.28
C LEU A 9 5.47 0.54 -13.04
N THR A 10 4.13 0.57 -13.01
CA THR A 10 3.36 0.98 -11.83
C THR A 10 3.73 0.11 -10.62
N LEU A 11 3.82 -1.20 -10.80
CA LEU A 11 4.22 -2.14 -9.76
C LEU A 11 5.63 -1.87 -9.24
N ARG A 12 6.61 -1.69 -10.14
CA ARG A 12 8.00 -1.42 -9.75
C ARG A 12 8.15 -0.10 -9.02
N ILE A 13 7.55 0.97 -9.53
CA ILE A 13 7.63 2.30 -8.91
C ILE A 13 6.93 2.28 -7.55
N GLY A 14 5.74 1.69 -7.47
CA GLY A 14 4.99 1.57 -6.24
C GLY A 14 5.77 0.83 -5.15
N ILE A 15 6.35 -0.33 -5.48
CA ILE A 15 7.20 -1.10 -4.55
C ILE A 15 8.46 -0.32 -4.18
N ALA A 16 9.14 0.32 -5.14
CA ALA A 16 10.37 1.06 -4.89
C ALA A 16 10.14 2.23 -3.91
N ILE A 17 9.08 3.00 -4.11
CA ILE A 17 8.70 4.11 -3.21
C ILE A 17 8.34 3.57 -1.82
N SER A 18 7.48 2.55 -1.76
CA SER A 18 7.00 1.99 -0.49
C SER A 18 8.13 1.40 0.34
N SER A 19 8.98 0.59 -0.29
CA SER A 19 10.14 -0.02 0.37
C SER A 19 11.17 1.03 0.80
N SER A 20 11.42 2.07 -0.01
CA SER A 20 12.30 3.18 0.36
C SER A 20 11.79 3.90 1.61
N LEU A 21 10.49 4.21 1.69
CA LEU A 21 9.89 4.83 2.87
C LEU A 21 10.03 3.96 4.12
N VAL A 22 9.76 2.66 4.02
CA VAL A 22 9.93 1.72 5.14
C VAL A 22 11.39 1.66 5.60
N ILE A 23 12.34 1.53 4.67
CA ILE A 23 13.77 1.46 4.98
C ILE A 23 14.25 2.76 5.63
N LEU A 24 13.89 3.92 5.07
CA LEU A 24 14.26 5.22 5.63
C LEU A 24 13.69 5.42 7.03
N GLY A 25 12.42 5.08 7.24
CA GLY A 25 11.79 5.15 8.55
C GLY A 25 12.45 4.23 9.57
N LEU A 26 12.85 3.01 9.17
CA LEU A 26 13.58 2.07 10.03
C LEU A 26 14.98 2.58 10.39
N LEU A 27 15.73 3.12 9.42
CA LEU A 27 17.04 3.71 9.68
C LEU A 27 16.95 4.89 10.66
N LEU A 28 15.98 5.78 10.45
CA LEU A 28 15.74 6.91 11.36
C LEU A 28 15.34 6.44 12.76
N PHE A 29 14.52 5.38 12.85
CA PHE A 29 14.11 4.79 14.11
C PHE A 29 15.32 4.23 14.88
N LEU A 30 16.21 3.49 14.21
CA LEU A 30 17.41 2.91 14.81
C LEU A 30 18.37 3.97 15.35
N VAL A 31 18.56 5.06 14.61
CA VAL A 31 19.44 6.18 15.04
C VAL A 31 18.84 6.92 16.24
N THR A 32 17.52 7.12 16.25
CA THR A 32 16.84 7.91 17.30
C THR A 32 16.68 7.11 18.60
N ASN A 33 16.53 5.78 18.51
CA ASN A 33 16.11 4.93 19.61
C ASN A 33 17.10 3.77 19.87
N SER A 34 18.34 4.09 20.24
CA SER A 34 19.41 3.09 20.40
C SER A 34 19.14 2.01 21.47
N ASN A 35 18.29 2.29 22.46
CA ASN A 35 18.02 1.43 23.63
C ASN A 35 16.55 1.01 23.78
N TYR A 36 15.69 1.34 22.81
CA TYR A 36 14.27 0.99 22.92
C TYR A 36 14.04 -0.45 22.48
N ASN A 37 13.18 -1.16 23.22
CA ASN A 37 12.83 -2.52 22.86
C ASN A 37 12.10 -2.49 21.50
N ILE A 38 12.73 -3.09 20.48
CA ILE A 38 12.24 -3.12 19.09
C ILE A 38 10.86 -3.80 19.01
N TYR A 39 10.42 -4.51 20.05
CA TYR A 39 9.11 -5.16 20.10
C TYR A 39 8.00 -4.27 20.67
N ASN A 40 8.30 -3.09 21.23
CA ASN A 40 7.31 -2.21 21.84
C ASN A 40 6.86 -1.10 20.88
N PHE A 41 6.33 -1.51 19.72
CA PHE A 41 5.74 -0.60 18.74
C PHE A 41 4.33 -0.19 19.18
N ASN A 42 4.21 0.97 19.84
CA ASN A 42 2.90 1.52 20.15
C ASN A 42 2.47 2.53 19.07
N THR A 43 1.51 2.13 18.24
CA THR A 43 0.96 2.98 17.17
C THR A 43 -0.32 3.72 17.56
N SER A 44 -0.87 3.46 18.76
CA SER A 44 -2.20 3.96 19.18
C SER A 44 -2.31 5.49 19.26
N ASN A 45 -1.23 6.18 19.62
CA ASN A 45 -1.18 7.64 19.76
C ASN A 45 -0.31 8.32 18.68
N LEU A 46 -0.11 7.68 17.53
CA LEU A 46 0.68 8.27 16.46
C LEU A 46 -0.06 9.43 15.80
N ASN A 47 0.57 10.60 15.80
CA ASN A 47 0.13 11.73 15.01
C ASN A 47 0.62 11.56 13.57
N LEU A 48 -0.29 11.27 12.63
CA LEU A 48 0.03 11.09 11.21
C LEU A 48 0.60 12.36 10.56
N LEU A 49 0.30 13.53 11.10
CA LEU A 49 0.82 14.81 10.58
C LEU A 49 2.26 15.07 11.02
N ASN A 50 2.79 14.28 11.97
CA ASN A 50 4.16 14.45 12.43
C ASN A 50 5.13 13.62 11.58
N TYR A 51 5.62 14.22 10.50
CA TYR A 51 6.59 13.60 9.59
C TYR A 51 7.99 13.40 10.20
N SER A 52 8.30 14.02 11.35
CA SER A 52 9.58 13.79 12.02
C SER A 52 9.60 12.50 12.82
N ASN A 53 8.44 11.89 13.06
CA ASN A 53 8.36 10.63 13.78
C ASN A 53 8.70 9.47 12.82
N PRO A 54 9.75 8.67 13.12
CA PRO A 54 10.11 7.53 12.28
C PRO A 54 8.97 6.54 12.06
N LEU A 55 8.11 6.32 13.07
CA LEU A 55 6.97 5.40 12.97
C LEU A 55 5.93 5.90 11.96
N THR A 56 5.73 7.21 11.86
CA THR A 56 4.81 7.81 10.89
C THR A 56 5.31 7.58 9.45
N ILE A 57 6.62 7.72 9.21
CA ILE A 57 7.24 7.44 7.91
C ILE A 57 7.08 5.96 7.53
N ILE A 58 7.35 5.05 8.47
CA ILE A 58 7.16 3.61 8.26
C ILE A 58 5.70 3.31 7.93
N LEU A 59 4.75 3.89 8.67
CA LEU A 59 3.32 3.69 8.45
C LEU A 59 2.90 4.16 7.05
N TYR A 60 3.40 5.31 6.57
CA TYR A 60 3.14 5.75 5.19
C TYR A 60 3.69 4.77 4.15
N GLY A 61 4.90 4.23 4.36
CA GLY A 61 5.47 3.21 3.48
C GLY A 61 4.64 1.93 3.44
N ILE A 62 4.13 1.48 4.60
CA ILE A 62 3.23 0.31 4.68
C ILE A 62 1.90 0.60 3.98
N ILE A 63 1.27 1.75 4.24
CA ILE A 63 0.01 2.16 3.59
C ILE A 63 0.19 2.18 2.06
N ALA A 64 1.29 2.73 1.57
CA ALA A 64 1.61 2.73 0.14
C ALA A 64 1.75 1.28 -0.39
N LEU A 65 2.46 0.42 0.32
CA LEU A 65 2.71 -0.97 -0.06
C LEU A 65 1.41 -1.79 -0.18
N ILE A 66 0.52 -1.71 0.82
CA ILE A 66 -0.76 -2.42 0.82
C ILE A 66 -1.75 -1.86 -0.19
N SER A 67 -1.55 -0.62 -0.65
CA SER A 67 -2.38 0.04 -1.65
C SER A 67 -1.96 -0.28 -3.09
N ILE A 68 -0.77 -0.85 -3.33
CA ILE A 68 -0.30 -1.19 -4.68
C ILE A 68 -1.24 -2.16 -5.41
N PRO A 69 -1.74 -3.25 -4.79
CA PRO A 69 -2.71 -4.14 -5.45
C PRO A 69 -3.96 -3.41 -5.94
N PHE A 70 -4.44 -2.41 -5.18
CA PHE A 70 -5.59 -1.59 -5.58
C PHE A 70 -5.31 -0.79 -6.85
N LEU A 71 -4.15 -0.14 -6.94
CA LEU A 71 -3.75 0.63 -8.13
C LEU A 71 -3.62 -0.28 -9.36
N VAL A 72 -2.94 -1.41 -9.22
CA VAL A 72 -2.71 -2.36 -10.32
C VAL A 72 -4.01 -2.94 -10.85
N VAL A 73 -4.96 -3.27 -9.97
CA VAL A 73 -6.27 -3.79 -10.40
C VAL A 73 -7.11 -2.68 -11.05
N SER A 74 -6.98 -1.43 -10.58
CA SER A 74 -7.67 -0.30 -11.24
C SER A 74 -7.18 -0.07 -12.68
N GLU A 75 -5.88 -0.19 -12.93
CA GLU A 75 -5.31 -0.13 -14.29
C GLU A 75 -5.82 -1.26 -15.18
N GLN A 76 -5.92 -2.48 -14.64
CA GLN A 76 -6.49 -3.63 -15.36
C GLN A 76 -7.93 -3.38 -15.79
N ILE A 77 -8.77 -2.80 -14.91
CA ILE A 77 -10.15 -2.45 -15.25
C ILE A 77 -10.19 -1.47 -16.44
N ILE A 78 -9.34 -0.44 -16.42
CA ILE A 78 -9.28 0.55 -17.51
C ILE A 78 -8.88 -0.12 -18.82
N ILE A 79 -7.87 -0.99 -18.81
CA ILE A 79 -7.40 -1.73 -19.98
C ILE A 79 -8.51 -2.61 -20.55
N TYR A 80 -9.12 -3.48 -19.72
CA TYR A 80 -10.18 -4.38 -20.19
C TYR A 80 -11.45 -3.65 -20.65
N LEU A 81 -11.72 -2.47 -20.09
CA LEU A 81 -12.81 -1.62 -20.56
C LEU A 81 -12.53 -1.10 -21.99
N LEU A 82 -11.30 -0.67 -22.27
CA LEU A 82 -10.88 -0.17 -23.59
C LEU A 82 -10.81 -1.30 -24.62
N GLU A 83 -10.31 -2.47 -24.23
CA GLU A 83 -10.26 -3.68 -25.08
C GLU A 83 -11.64 -4.32 -25.30
N LYS A 84 -12.67 -3.87 -24.56
CA LYS A 84 -14.04 -4.41 -24.56
C LYS A 84 -14.10 -5.89 -24.16
N ASP A 85 -13.14 -6.33 -23.35
CA ASP A 85 -13.12 -7.71 -22.86
C ASP A 85 -13.99 -7.86 -21.61
N LYS A 86 -15.23 -8.30 -21.84
CA LYS A 86 -16.26 -8.36 -20.80
C LYS A 86 -15.95 -9.36 -19.69
N ILE A 87 -15.32 -10.49 -20.00
CA ILE A 87 -15.06 -11.54 -19.00
C ILE A 87 -13.99 -11.05 -18.03
N TYR A 88 -12.88 -10.54 -18.56
CA TYR A 88 -11.80 -10.04 -17.73
C TYR A 88 -12.19 -8.77 -16.98
N LEU A 89 -12.99 -7.88 -17.58
CA LEU A 89 -13.55 -6.71 -16.89
C LEU A 89 -14.36 -7.11 -15.64
N ILE A 90 -15.26 -8.10 -15.76
CA ILE A 90 -16.08 -8.58 -14.63
C ILE A 90 -15.20 -9.17 -13.52
N ILE A 91 -14.21 -9.98 -13.89
CA ILE A 91 -13.28 -10.58 -12.92
C ILE A 91 -12.51 -9.46 -12.20
N SER A 92 -11.96 -8.49 -12.93
CA SER A 92 -11.19 -7.39 -12.33
C SER A 92 -12.03 -6.51 -11.43
N VAL A 93 -13.29 -6.22 -11.78
CA VAL A 93 -14.22 -5.48 -10.89
C VAL A 93 -14.53 -6.26 -9.62
N LEU A 94 -14.70 -7.59 -9.72
CA LEU A 94 -14.88 -8.45 -8.55
C LEU A 94 -13.63 -8.44 -7.66
N VAL A 95 -12.45 -8.61 -8.25
CA VAL A 95 -11.15 -8.58 -7.54
C VAL A 95 -10.94 -7.22 -6.86
N PHE A 96 -11.27 -6.13 -7.56
CA PHE A 96 -11.20 -4.79 -7.01
C PHE A 96 -12.11 -4.63 -5.79
N THR A 97 -13.34 -5.16 -5.88
CA THR A 97 -14.31 -5.11 -4.78
C THR A 97 -13.81 -5.86 -3.55
N ILE A 98 -13.26 -7.08 -3.72
CA ILE A 98 -12.69 -7.82 -2.58
C ILE A 98 -11.45 -7.13 -2.00
N MET A 99 -10.63 -6.48 -2.83
CA MET A 99 -9.46 -5.74 -2.36
C MET A 99 -9.86 -4.51 -1.53
N VAL A 100 -10.82 -3.73 -2.04
CA VAL A 100 -11.39 -2.58 -1.31
C VAL A 100 -12.02 -3.05 0.01
N PHE A 101 -12.75 -4.17 -0.02
CA PHE A 101 -13.31 -4.77 1.18
C PHE A 101 -12.23 -5.18 2.19
N ALA A 102 -11.18 -5.87 1.74
CA ALA A 102 -10.09 -6.35 2.58
C ALA A 102 -9.29 -5.20 3.21
N ILE A 103 -9.05 -4.11 2.47
CA ILE A 103 -8.22 -3.00 2.95
C ILE A 103 -9.02 -2.04 3.84
N LEU A 104 -10.27 -1.73 3.51
CA LEU A 104 -11.04 -0.69 4.19
C LEU A 104 -12.06 -1.22 5.20
N ILE A 105 -12.75 -2.32 4.88
CA ILE A 105 -13.88 -2.81 5.67
C ILE A 105 -13.45 -3.87 6.68
N MET A 106 -12.66 -4.85 6.25
CA MET A 106 -12.22 -5.96 7.11
C MET A 106 -11.52 -5.53 8.41
N PRO A 107 -10.59 -4.53 8.42
CA PRO A 107 -9.97 -4.09 9.65
C PRO A 107 -10.96 -3.47 10.65
N LYS A 108 -11.98 -2.75 10.15
CA LYS A 108 -13.01 -2.15 11.01
C LYS A 108 -13.89 -3.20 11.69
N ILE A 109 -14.18 -4.31 11.00
CA ILE A 109 -14.99 -5.39 11.55
C ILE A 109 -14.26 -6.12 12.68
N ILE A 110 -12.94 -6.32 12.56
CA ILE A 110 -12.15 -7.04 13.57
C ILE A 110 -11.94 -6.24 14.86
N ILE A 111 -11.99 -4.91 14.77
CA ILE A 111 -11.72 -4.00 15.90
C ILE A 111 -13.00 -3.75 16.75
N HIS A 112 -14.16 -4.27 16.34
CA HIS A 112 -15.39 -4.34 17.14
C HIS A 112 -15.61 -5.75 17.68
#